data_AF-A0A1E4X931-F1
#
_entry.id   AF-A0A1E4X931-F1
#
_cell.length_a   1.000
_cell.length_b   1.000
_cell.length_c   1.000
_cell.angle_alpha   90.00
_cell.angle_beta   90.00
_cell.angle_gamma   90.00
#
_symmetry.space_group_name_H-M   'P 1'
#
loop_
_entity.id
_entity.type
_entity.pdbx_description
1 polymer ?
#
loop_
_entity_poly.entity_id
_entity_poly.type
_entity_poly.pdbx_seq_one_letter_code
_entity_poly.pdbx_strand_id
1 'polypeptide(L)'
;MKFEAGLGNVALIVILQQVVANIEQPRAAIDAALKIPGFGLTYASKLLRFFDPGRHGSLDRRIRVALLKAELLPKIHDSYTSSMIEGYVKFQTLCESLVFELESKGICRPECNLPSAASATGWRIADVEMALFTWADRCLQTDKGNQFETVNPDI
;
A
#
# COMPACT_ATOMS: atom_id res chain seq x y z
N MET A 1 19.63 -11.16 -17.56
CA MET A 1 18.89 -11.69 -16.39
C MET A 1 19.82 -12.55 -15.57
N LYS A 2 20.19 -12.14 -14.35
CA LYS A 2 20.98 -12.93 -13.40
C LYS A 2 20.12 -13.15 -12.15
N PHE A 3 19.12 -14.01 -12.23
CA PHE A 3 18.27 -14.37 -11.10
C PHE A 3 18.81 -15.61 -10.34
N GLU A 4 19.77 -16.35 -10.91
CA GLU A 4 20.10 -17.70 -10.43
C GLU A 4 21.46 -17.89 -9.73
N ALA A 5 22.34 -16.89 -9.67
CA ALA A 5 23.72 -17.13 -9.20
C ALA A 5 23.99 -16.84 -7.70
N GLY A 6 23.02 -16.33 -6.94
CA GLY A 6 23.28 -15.83 -5.57
C GLY A 6 22.31 -16.31 -4.49
N LEU A 7 21.26 -17.06 -4.84
CA LEU A 7 20.26 -17.55 -3.89
C LEU A 7 20.74 -18.89 -3.33
N GLY A 8 21.77 -18.89 -2.50
CA GLY A 8 22.04 -20.04 -1.64
C GLY A 8 20.77 -20.35 -0.87
N ASN A 9 20.22 -21.57 -1.02
CA ASN A 9 18.99 -22.11 -0.40
C ASN A 9 18.20 -21.11 0.47
N VAL A 10 17.64 -20.05 -0.12
CA VAL A 10 16.75 -19.17 0.62
C VAL A 10 15.50 -19.99 0.82
N ALA A 11 15.28 -20.44 2.05
CA ALA A 11 14.08 -21.16 2.41
C ALA A 11 12.91 -20.15 2.40
N LEU A 12 12.41 -19.85 1.20
CA LEU A 12 11.29 -18.92 0.97
C LEU A 12 10.10 -19.30 1.83
N ILE A 13 9.91 -20.60 2.04
CA ILE A 13 8.89 -21.14 2.94
C ILE A 13 9.06 -20.65 4.38
N VAL A 14 10.28 -20.55 4.90
CA VAL A 14 10.55 -20.05 6.25
C VAL A 14 10.24 -18.56 6.33
N ILE A 15 10.60 -17.78 5.29
CA ILE A 15 10.28 -16.34 5.25
C ILE A 15 8.76 -16.13 5.19
N LEU A 16 8.05 -16.89 4.34
CA LEU A 16 6.59 -16.82 4.26
C LEU A 16 5.90 -17.25 5.56
N GLN A 17 6.41 -18.27 6.25
CA GLN A 17 5.93 -18.64 7.58
C GLN A 17 6.10 -17.50 8.58
N GLN A 18 7.22 -16.76 8.54
CA GLN A 18 7.42 -15.57 9.37
C GLN A 18 6.43 -14.45 9.01
N VAL A 19 6.15 -14.24 7.72
CA VAL A 19 5.13 -13.25 7.29
C VAL A 19 3.76 -13.62 7.85
N VAL A 20 3.33 -14.87 7.67
CA VAL A 20 2.02 -15.37 8.15
C VAL A 20 1.94 -15.30 9.68
N ALA A 21 3.00 -15.72 10.39
CA ALA A 21 3.04 -15.68 11.85
C ALA A 21 2.91 -14.26 12.44
N ASN A 22 3.26 -13.23 11.65
CA ASN A 22 3.22 -11.83 12.08
C ASN A 22 2.11 -11.03 11.39
N ILE A 23 1.20 -11.66 10.64
CA ILE A 23 0.22 -10.95 9.81
C ILE A 23 -0.67 -10.00 10.61
N GLU A 24 -0.89 -10.25 11.90
CA GLU A 24 -1.71 -9.34 12.72
C GLU A 24 -0.97 -8.05 13.15
N GLN A 25 0.35 -7.99 12.95
CA GLN A 25 1.23 -6.91 13.41
C GLN A 25 1.86 -6.18 12.22
N PRO A 26 1.30 -5.05 11.74
CA PRO A 26 1.74 -4.40 10.49
C PRO A 26 3.23 -4.15 10.36
N ARG A 27 3.89 -3.72 11.45
CA ARG A 27 5.34 -3.50 11.49
C ARG A 27 6.14 -4.78 11.31
N ALA A 28 5.79 -5.84 12.04
CA ALA A 28 6.51 -7.11 11.98
C ALA A 28 6.22 -7.85 10.66
N ALA A 29 4.98 -7.79 10.19
CA ALA A 29 4.58 -8.34 8.90
C ALA A 29 5.37 -7.73 7.73
N ILE A 30 5.49 -6.40 7.68
CA ILE A 30 6.22 -5.73 6.59
C ILE A 30 7.72 -5.95 6.69
N ASP A 31 8.30 -5.97 7.90
CA ASP A 31 9.70 -6.32 8.10
C ASP A 31 10.00 -7.74 7.61
N ALA A 32 9.14 -8.71 7.92
CA ALA A 32 9.27 -10.07 7.42
C ALA A 32 9.13 -10.15 5.90
N ALA A 33 8.15 -9.46 5.32
CA ALA A 33 7.90 -9.49 3.87
C ALA A 33 9.02 -8.82 3.05
N LEU A 34 9.67 -7.80 3.59
CA LEU A 34 10.82 -7.13 2.97
C LEU A 34 12.08 -8.02 2.92
N LYS A 35 12.13 -9.13 3.68
CA LYS A 35 13.23 -10.11 3.62
C LYS A 35 13.11 -11.06 2.43
N ILE A 36 11.99 -11.05 1.71
CA ILE A 36 11.82 -11.85 0.49
C ILE A 36 12.74 -11.27 -0.62
N PRO A 37 13.64 -12.07 -1.21
CA PRO A 37 14.52 -11.58 -2.28
C PRO A 37 13.73 -11.00 -3.45
N GLY A 38 14.12 -9.79 -3.88
CA GLY A 38 13.45 -9.06 -4.97
C GLY A 38 12.21 -8.28 -4.56
N PHE A 39 11.78 -8.35 -3.29
CA PHE A 39 10.66 -7.55 -2.81
C PHE A 39 11.13 -6.16 -2.39
N GLY A 40 10.57 -5.14 -3.04
CA GLY A 40 10.49 -3.79 -2.49
C GLY A 40 9.17 -3.58 -1.74
N LEU A 41 9.02 -2.39 -1.13
CA LEU A 41 7.83 -2.02 -0.34
C LEU A 41 6.49 -2.30 -1.04
N THR A 42 6.37 -2.02 -2.33
CA THR A 42 5.12 -2.27 -3.07
C THR A 42 4.77 -3.75 -3.15
N TYR A 43 5.73 -4.65 -3.41
CA TYR A 43 5.44 -6.09 -3.48
C TYR A 43 5.24 -6.69 -2.09
N ALA A 44 6.03 -6.25 -1.11
CA ALA A 44 5.87 -6.66 0.28
C ALA A 44 4.48 -6.32 0.81
N SER A 45 4.04 -5.06 0.65
CA SER A 45 2.69 -4.65 1.08
C SER A 45 1.55 -5.30 0.29
N LYS A 46 1.72 -5.57 -1.01
CA LYS A 46 0.75 -6.35 -1.81
C LYS A 46 0.58 -7.77 -1.28
N LEU A 47 1.65 -8.43 -0.86
CA LEU A 47 1.59 -9.75 -0.25
C LEU A 47 0.79 -9.72 1.05
N LEU A 48 1.02 -8.72 1.91
CA LEU A 48 0.27 -8.58 3.17
C LEU A 48 -1.22 -8.35 2.90
N ARG A 49 -1.55 -7.45 1.96
CA ARG A 49 -2.93 -7.16 1.52
C ARG A 49 -3.62 -8.38 0.90
N PHE A 50 -2.86 -9.28 0.28
CA PHE A 50 -3.40 -10.54 -0.23
C PHE A 50 -3.76 -11.50 0.91
N PHE A 51 -2.91 -11.62 1.93
CA PHE A 51 -3.16 -12.52 3.07
C PHE A 51 -4.28 -12.04 3.99
N ASP A 52 -4.31 -10.76 4.33
CA ASP A 52 -5.36 -10.18 5.17
C ASP A 52 -5.78 -8.80 4.62
N PRO A 53 -6.75 -8.75 3.68
CA PRO A 53 -7.24 -7.49 3.13
C PRO A 53 -8.05 -6.67 4.13
N GLY A 54 -8.52 -7.28 5.22
CA GLY A 54 -9.20 -6.59 6.32
C GLY A 54 -8.23 -5.65 7.04
N ARG A 55 -6.99 -6.12 7.23
CA ARG A 55 -5.97 -5.42 7.99
C ARG A 55 -4.96 -4.67 7.14
N HIS A 56 -4.61 -5.13 5.94
CA HIS A 56 -3.48 -4.56 5.20
C HIS A 56 -3.87 -3.88 3.89
N GLY A 57 -3.28 -2.71 3.65
CA GLY A 57 -3.30 -2.03 2.36
C GLY A 57 -2.02 -2.31 1.55
N SER A 58 -2.14 -2.26 0.23
CA SER A 58 -1.00 -2.25 -0.70
C SER A 58 -0.48 -0.82 -0.90
N LEU A 59 0.80 -0.59 -0.62
CA LEU A 59 1.43 0.73 -0.79
C LEU A 59 2.11 0.84 -2.16
N ASP A 60 1.29 1.06 -3.19
CA ASP A 60 1.73 1.24 -4.57
C ASP A 60 2.48 2.56 -4.78
N ARG A 61 3.40 2.60 -5.76
CA ARG A 61 4.16 3.80 -6.09
C ARG A 61 3.26 5.00 -6.38
N ARG A 62 2.11 4.81 -7.06
CA ARG A 62 1.18 5.91 -7.35
C ARG A 62 0.61 6.53 -6.08
N ILE A 63 0.17 5.69 -5.14
CA ILE A 63 -0.32 6.12 -3.83
C ILE A 63 0.77 6.91 -3.09
N ARG A 64 2.00 6.38 -3.06
CA ARG A 64 3.14 7.04 -2.40
C ARG A 64 3.40 8.44 -2.97
N VAL A 65 3.40 8.58 -4.29
CA VAL A 65 3.64 9.89 -4.94
C VAL A 65 2.51 10.86 -4.65
N ALA A 66 1.25 10.42 -4.77
CA ALA A 66 0.09 11.28 -4.52
C ALA A 66 -0.01 11.72 -3.05
N LEU A 67 0.18 10.80 -2.10
CA LEU A 67 0.16 11.11 -0.66
C LEU A 67 1.35 11.98 -0.24
N LEU A 68 2.52 11.84 -0.87
CA LEU A 68 3.64 12.75 -0.65
C LEU A 68 3.31 14.17 -1.14
N LYS A 69 2.73 14.29 -2.35
CA LYS A 69 2.33 15.59 -2.91
C LYS A 69 1.24 16.27 -2.07
N ALA A 70 0.35 15.49 -1.47
CA ALA A 70 -0.70 15.97 -0.58
C ALA A 70 -0.23 16.15 0.88
N GLU A 71 1.07 15.95 1.17
CA GLU A 71 1.64 16.06 2.52
C GLU A 71 1.02 15.11 3.57
N LEU A 72 0.37 14.04 3.11
CA LEU A 72 -0.28 13.03 3.96
C LEU A 72 0.67 11.90 4.36
N LEU A 73 1.77 11.70 3.61
CA LEU A 73 2.84 10.79 3.98
C LEU A 73 4.21 11.44 3.79
N PRO A 74 5.19 11.12 4.65
CA PRO A 74 6.56 11.55 4.45
C PRO A 74 7.16 10.85 3.23
N LYS A 75 8.28 11.39 2.74
CA LYS A 75 9.07 10.72 1.71
C LYS A 75 9.60 9.38 2.24
N ILE A 76 9.28 8.31 1.52
CA ILE A 76 9.75 6.96 1.82
C ILE A 76 10.93 6.63 0.91
N HIS A 77 12.06 6.23 1.50
CA HIS A 77 13.28 5.91 0.77
C HIS A 77 13.44 4.40 0.62
N ASP A 78 13.43 3.90 -0.62
CA ASP A 78 13.48 2.45 -0.91
C ASP A 78 14.85 1.82 -0.63
N SER A 79 15.89 2.63 -0.45
CA SER A 79 17.24 2.19 -0.07
C SER A 79 17.40 1.91 1.43
N TYR A 80 16.41 2.28 2.26
CA TYR A 80 16.50 2.16 3.71
C TYR A 80 15.30 1.39 4.25
N THR A 81 15.53 0.15 4.70
CA THR A 81 14.47 -0.74 5.23
C THR A 81 13.66 -0.09 6.34
N SER A 82 14.30 0.62 7.28
CA SER A 82 13.60 1.36 8.33
C SER A 82 12.64 2.41 7.76
N SER A 83 13.05 3.18 6.74
CA SER A 83 12.19 4.15 6.08
C SER A 83 10.97 3.50 5.42
N MET A 84 11.15 2.34 4.79
CA MET A 84 10.04 1.57 4.21
C MET A 84 9.07 1.07 5.27
N ILE A 85 9.58 0.52 6.38
CA ILE A 85 8.75 0.03 7.49
C ILE A 85 7.96 1.18 8.13
N GLU A 86 8.62 2.29 8.50
CA GLU A 86 7.96 3.46 9.08
C GLU A 86 6.92 4.05 8.12
N GLY A 87 7.26 4.14 6.83
CA GLY A 87 6.37 4.62 5.79
C GLY A 87 5.12 3.76 5.65
N TYR A 88 5.29 2.44 5.69
CA TYR A 88 4.18 1.49 5.66
C TYR A 88 3.27 1.62 6.89
N VAL A 89 3.85 1.70 8.09
CA VAL A 89 3.07 1.85 9.34
C VAL A 89 2.27 3.15 9.33
N LYS A 90 2.85 4.26 8.88
CA LYS A 90 2.10 5.54 8.72
C LYS A 90 0.97 5.44 7.71
N PHE A 91 1.20 4.78 6.58
CA PHE A 91 0.16 4.52 5.59
C PHE A 91 -0.98 3.65 6.16
N GLN A 92 -0.64 2.64 6.95
CA GLN A 92 -1.58 1.78 7.62
C GLN A 92 -2.45 2.57 8.61
N THR A 93 -1.84 3.41 9.45
CA THR A 93 -2.56 4.32 10.36
C THR A 93 -3.48 5.29 9.59
N LEU A 94 -3.04 5.81 8.45
CA LEU A 94 -3.90 6.64 7.59
C LEU A 94 -5.14 5.85 7.13
N CYS A 95 -4.98 4.63 6.64
CA CYS A 95 -6.10 3.81 6.21
C CYS A 95 -7.06 3.48 7.36
N GLU A 96 -6.52 3.16 8.55
CA GLU A 96 -7.32 2.93 9.76
C GLU A 96 -8.12 4.17 10.16
N SER A 97 -7.51 5.35 10.08
CA SER A 97 -8.20 6.62 10.38
C SER A 97 -9.34 6.91 9.40
N LEU A 98 -9.17 6.60 8.11
CA LEU A 98 -10.21 6.75 7.09
C LEU A 98 -11.35 5.74 7.30
N VAL A 99 -11.05 4.49 7.64
CA VAL A 99 -12.08 3.49 8.01
C VAL A 99 -12.88 3.97 9.21
N PHE A 100 -12.18 4.43 10.26
CA PHE A 100 -12.82 4.97 11.45
C PHE A 100 -13.72 6.17 11.14
N GLU A 101 -13.29 7.07 10.25
CA GLU A 101 -14.10 8.22 9.85
C GLU A 101 -15.39 7.78 9.12
N LEU A 102 -15.28 6.85 8.17
CA LEU A 102 -16.43 6.27 7.47
C LEU A 102 -17.42 5.60 8.44
N GLU A 103 -16.89 4.85 9.40
CA GLU A 103 -17.66 4.21 10.47
C GLU A 103 -18.37 5.21 11.37
N SER A 104 -17.67 6.26 11.80
CA SER A 104 -18.23 7.31 12.66
C SER A 104 -19.38 8.07 11.99
N LYS A 105 -19.37 8.14 10.65
CA LYS A 105 -20.40 8.76 9.83
C LYS A 105 -21.53 7.81 9.45
N GLY A 106 -21.46 6.54 9.86
CA GLY A 106 -22.45 5.52 9.50
C GLY A 106 -22.48 5.21 7.99
N ILE A 107 -21.38 5.50 7.27
CA ILE A 107 -21.30 5.24 5.83
C ILE A 107 -21.00 3.75 5.66
N CYS A 108 -21.99 2.99 5.18
CA CYS A 108 -21.80 1.57 4.90
C CYS A 108 -20.97 1.35 3.64
N ARG A 109 -20.17 0.28 3.66
CA ARG A 109 -19.49 -0.24 2.48
C ARG A 109 -20.54 -0.65 1.43
N PRO A 110 -20.37 -0.23 0.15
CA PRO A 110 -21.24 -0.69 -0.92
C PRO A 110 -21.23 -2.21 -1.06
N GLU A 111 -22.38 -2.79 -1.37
CA GLU A 111 -22.49 -4.23 -1.63
C GLU A 111 -21.63 -4.63 -2.83
N CYS A 112 -20.81 -5.66 -2.67
CA CYS A 112 -20.10 -6.31 -3.76
C CYS A 112 -19.74 -7.76 -3.40
N ASN A 113 -19.24 -8.52 -4.38
CA ASN A 113 -18.92 -9.95 -4.23
C ASN A 113 -17.70 -10.24 -3.33
N LEU A 114 -17.06 -9.21 -2.77
CA LEU A 114 -15.91 -9.38 -1.88
C LEU A 114 -16.38 -9.44 -0.41
N PRO A 115 -15.82 -10.34 0.42
CA PRO A 115 -16.17 -10.43 1.84
C PRO A 115 -16.01 -9.08 2.53
N SER A 116 -17.00 -8.71 3.34
CA SER A 116 -16.93 -7.52 4.19
C SER A 116 -16.01 -7.74 5.39
N ALA A 117 -15.52 -6.66 5.99
CA ALA A 117 -14.92 -6.72 7.31
C ALA A 117 -15.95 -7.12 8.37
N ALA A 118 -15.47 -7.51 9.56
CA ALA A 118 -16.32 -7.84 10.70
C ALA A 118 -16.98 -6.61 11.35
N SER A 119 -16.64 -5.38 10.92
CA SER A 119 -17.23 -4.16 11.47
C SER A 119 -18.65 -3.90 10.96
N ALA A 120 -19.39 -3.04 11.66
CA ALA A 120 -20.80 -2.76 11.37
C ALA A 120 -21.04 -2.15 9.97
N THR A 121 -20.07 -1.39 9.45
CA THR A 121 -20.13 -0.80 8.10
C THR A 121 -19.46 -1.68 7.05
N GLY A 122 -18.73 -2.73 7.46
CA GLY A 122 -18.11 -3.71 6.59
C GLY A 122 -16.84 -3.26 5.87
N TRP A 123 -16.33 -2.04 6.11
CA TRP A 123 -15.14 -1.50 5.43
C TRP A 123 -13.87 -2.27 5.79
N ARG A 124 -13.10 -2.64 4.77
CA ARG A 124 -11.75 -3.18 4.94
C ARG A 124 -10.71 -2.13 4.60
N ILE A 125 -9.50 -2.29 5.15
CA ILE A 125 -8.35 -1.46 4.77
C ILE A 125 -8.09 -1.56 3.25
N ALA A 126 -8.22 -2.75 2.65
CA ALA A 126 -8.07 -2.92 1.21
C ALA A 126 -9.11 -2.16 0.37
N ASP A 127 -10.31 -1.89 0.88
CA ASP A 127 -11.31 -1.10 0.15
C ASP A 127 -10.92 0.38 0.12
N VAL A 128 -10.48 0.91 1.28
CA VAL A 128 -9.94 2.28 1.40
C VAL A 128 -8.69 2.46 0.55
N GLU A 129 -7.78 1.49 0.56
CA GLU A 129 -6.58 1.49 -0.29
C GLU A 129 -6.94 1.58 -1.78
N MET A 130 -7.94 0.82 -2.24
CA MET A 130 -8.38 0.89 -3.63
C MET A 130 -9.00 2.25 -4.00
N ALA A 131 -9.70 2.89 -3.06
CA ALA A 131 -10.19 4.25 -3.24
C ALA A 131 -9.03 5.26 -3.33
N LEU A 132 -8.04 5.16 -2.44
CA LEU A 132 -6.81 5.97 -2.47
C LEU A 132 -6.03 5.77 -3.76
N PHE A 133 -5.95 4.53 -4.26
CA PHE A 133 -5.31 4.22 -5.53
C PHE A 133 -6.02 4.92 -6.70
N THR A 134 -7.35 4.85 -6.73
CA THR A 134 -8.17 5.50 -7.77
C THR A 134 -8.01 7.02 -7.72
N TRP A 135 -7.99 7.60 -6.52
CA TRP A 135 -7.71 9.02 -6.30
C TRP A 135 -6.30 9.40 -6.78
N ALA A 136 -5.28 8.63 -6.39
CA ALA A 136 -3.90 8.87 -6.78
C ALA A 136 -3.72 8.81 -8.30
N ASP A 137 -4.35 7.85 -8.98
CA ASP A 137 -4.28 7.73 -10.43
C ASP A 137 -4.85 8.98 -11.12
N ARG A 138 -5.98 9.52 -10.64
CA ARG A 138 -6.56 10.77 -11.16
C ARG A 138 -5.65 11.97 -10.95
N CYS A 139 -5.08 12.14 -9.76
CA CYS A 139 -4.15 13.24 -9.46
C CYS A 139 -2.90 13.22 -10.36
N LEU A 140 -2.45 12.03 -10.77
CA LEU A 140 -1.27 11.87 -11.62
C LEU A 140 -1.60 12.04 -13.11
N GLN A 141 -2.84 11.80 -13.53
CA GLN A 141 -3.30 12.05 -14.89
C GLN A 141 -3.45 13.56 -15.17
N THR A 142 -3.97 14.34 -14.22
CA THR A 142 -4.10 15.80 -14.35
C THR A 142 -2.74 16.49 -14.52
N ASP A 143 -1.70 16.00 -13.83
CA ASP A 143 -0.34 16.53 -13.95
C ASP A 143 0.28 16.28 -15.33
N LYS A 144 -0.10 15.18 -16.00
CA LYS A 144 0.34 14.89 -17.37
C LYS A 144 -0.42 15.74 -18.40
N GLY A 145 -1.71 16.00 -18.17
CA GLY A 145 -2.52 16.88 -19.02
C GLY A 145 -2.00 18.32 -19.03
N ASN A 146 -1.65 18.84 -17.85
CA ASN A 146 -1.11 20.20 -17.70
C ASN A 146 0.30 20.39 -18.30
N GLN A 147 1.01 19.33 -18.66
CA GLN A 147 2.32 19.43 -19.36
C GLN A 147 2.19 19.61 -20.87
N PHE A 148 1.00 19.37 -21.47
CA PHE A 148 0.78 19.51 -22.91
C PHE A 148 0.10 20.83 -23.31
N GLU A 149 -0.35 21.65 -22.37
CA GLU A 149 -1.02 22.94 -22.65
C GLU A 149 -0.07 24.17 -22.65
N THR A 150 1.24 23.99 -22.52
CA THR A 150 2.22 25.10 -22.61
C THR A 150 3.03 25.14 -23.90
N VAL A 151 2.48 24.68 -25.03
CA VAL A 151 3.03 25.01 -26.36
C VAL A 151 2.15 26.11 -26.95
N ASN A 152 2.59 27.35 -26.75
CA ASN A 152 1.98 28.53 -27.33
C ASN A 152 2.20 28.48 -28.86
N PRO A 153 1.14 28.59 -29.70
CA PRO A 153 1.26 28.48 -31.15
C PRO A 153 1.52 29.82 -31.84
N ASP A 154 2.19 30.79 -31.20
CA ASP A 154 2.54 32.06 -31.83
C ASP A 154 3.82 32.64 -31.18
N ILE A 155 4.94 32.55 -31.92
CA ILE A 155 6.02 33.55 -32.18
C ILE A 155 6.98 32.93 -33.20
#